data_AF-A0A317I988-F1
#
_entry.id   AF-A0A317I988-F1
#
_cell.length_a   1.000
_cell.length_b   1.000
_cell.length_c   1.000
_cell.angle_alpha   90.00
_cell.angle_beta   90.00
_cell.angle_gamma   90.00
#
_symmetry.space_group_name_H-M   'P 1'
#
loop_
_entity.id
_entity.type
_entity.pdbx_description
1 polymer ?
#
loop_
_entity_poly.entity_id
_entity_poly.type
_entity_poly.pdbx_seq_one_letter_code
_entity_poly.pdbx_strand_id
1 'polypeptide(L)'
;MDHVGAKFDLSATLAAIGQAVMAVICHMVFMFAVHGLFMAALLALAGAFFLVKQHHFGPPLLRVARRLAIVCAVLALPGVLCIVFWGGLPSAGVFNVNSLGFICAWSLICLHFSAEEINHSQTSSDST
;
A
#
# COMPACT_ATOMS: atom_id res chain seq x y z
N MET A 1 -23.58 38.64 27.53
CA MET A 1 -22.71 37.47 27.78
C MET A 1 -23.64 36.28 27.75
N ASP A 2 -23.92 35.78 26.55
CA ASP A 2 -24.87 34.67 26.37
C ASP A 2 -24.06 33.45 25.99
N HIS A 3 -24.04 32.47 26.89
CA HIS A 3 -23.43 31.17 26.66
C HIS A 3 -24.19 30.47 25.52
N VAL A 4 -23.60 30.55 24.33
CA VAL A 4 -23.97 29.78 23.14
C VAL A 4 -23.83 28.30 23.48
N GLY A 5 -24.92 27.71 23.96
CA GLY A 5 -25.09 26.27 24.08
C GLY A 5 -25.15 25.67 22.69
N ALA A 6 -23.99 25.46 22.07
CA ALA A 6 -23.85 24.67 20.86
C ALA A 6 -24.39 23.27 21.17
N LYS A 7 -25.63 22.99 20.77
CA LYS A 7 -26.17 21.64 20.80
C LYS A 7 -25.25 20.78 19.94
N PHE A 8 -24.57 19.83 20.58
CA PHE A 8 -23.77 18.84 19.88
C PHE A 8 -24.68 18.06 18.94
N ASP A 9 -24.52 18.31 17.64
CA ASP A 9 -25.34 17.66 16.62
C ASP A 9 -24.69 16.32 16.26
N LEU A 10 -25.13 15.28 16.96
CA LEU A 10 -24.57 13.93 16.84
C LEU A 10 -24.74 13.38 15.42
N SER A 11 -25.81 13.78 14.73
CA SER A 11 -26.09 13.41 13.34
C SER A 11 -25.05 13.98 12.36
N ALA A 12 -24.76 15.28 12.49
CA ALA A 12 -23.75 15.97 11.69
C ALA A 12 -22.35 15.42 11.98
N THR A 13 -22.06 15.11 13.25
CA THR A 13 -20.79 14.51 13.65
C THR A 13 -20.61 13.12 13.05
N LEU A 14 -21.65 12.28 13.06
CA LEU A 14 -21.60 10.94 12.48
C LEU A 14 -21.38 10.98 10.96
N ALA A 15 -22.04 11.92 10.26
CA ALA A 15 -21.86 12.12 8.83
C ALA A 15 -20.42 12.59 8.50
N ALA A 16 -19.86 13.50 9.31
CA ALA A 16 -18.48 13.95 9.15
C ALA A 16 -17.46 12.82 9.36
N ILE A 17 -17.68 11.96 10.37
CA ILE A 17 -16.85 10.78 10.60
C ILE A 17 -16.94 9.83 9.41
N GLY A 18 -18.15 9.56 8.89
CA GLY A 18 -18.34 8.69 7.74
C GLY A 18 -17.62 9.19 6.49
N GLN A 19 -17.73 10.50 6.20
CA GLN A 19 -17.01 11.14 5.10
C GLN A 19 -15.49 11.07 5.28
N ALA A 20 -14.98 11.28 6.50
CA ALA A 20 -13.56 11.20 6.79
C ALA A 20 -13.02 9.76 6.63
N VAL A 21 -13.75 8.75 7.12
CA VAL A 21 -13.38 7.34 6.96
C VAL A 21 -13.35 6.96 5.48
N MET A 22 -14.37 7.36 4.72
CA MET A 22 -14.40 7.13 3.27
C MET A 22 -13.23 7.83 2.56
N ALA A 23 -12.89 9.06 2.97
CA ALA A 23 -11.74 9.78 2.43
C ALA A 23 -10.42 9.06 2.72
N VAL A 24 -10.21 8.59 3.95
CA VAL A 24 -9.00 7.85 4.32
C VAL A 24 -8.92 6.53 3.55
N ILE A 25 -10.00 5.75 3.48
CA ILE A 25 -9.99 4.46 2.78
C ILE A 25 -9.80 4.66 1.28
N CYS A 26 -10.58 5.52 0.64
CA CYS A 26 -10.46 5.70 -0.82
C CYS A 26 -9.18 6.43 -1.22
N HIS A 27 -8.69 7.41 -0.46
CA HIS A 27 -7.52 8.21 -0.84
C HIS A 27 -6.21 7.68 -0.24
N MET A 28 -6.13 7.47 1.08
CA MET A 28 -4.87 7.07 1.72
C MET A 28 -4.47 5.63 1.43
N VAL A 29 -5.41 4.69 1.52
CA VAL A 29 -5.11 3.28 1.22
C VAL A 29 -4.78 3.12 -0.26
N PHE A 30 -5.46 3.84 -1.14
CA PHE A 30 -5.14 3.86 -2.57
C PHE A 30 -3.74 4.42 -2.83
N MET A 31 -3.39 5.58 -2.26
CA MET A 31 -2.06 6.15 -2.42
C MET A 31 -0.98 5.21 -1.88
N PHE A 32 -1.20 4.61 -0.71
CA PHE A 32 -0.31 3.60 -0.16
C PHE A 32 -0.15 2.40 -1.11
N ALA A 33 -1.25 1.87 -1.63
CA ALA A 33 -1.26 0.75 -2.57
C ALA A 33 -0.54 1.07 -3.89
N VAL A 34 -0.69 2.28 -4.44
CA VAL A 34 0.00 2.72 -5.66
C VAL A 34 1.52 2.76 -5.43
N HIS A 35 1.99 3.27 -4.30
CA HIS A 35 3.42 3.24 -3.96
C HIS A 35 3.93 1.79 -3.78
N GLY A 36 3.09 0.91 -3.24
CA GLY A 36 3.41 -0.52 -3.12
C GLY A 36 3.52 -1.22 -4.48
N LEU A 37 2.62 -0.92 -5.42
CA LEU A 37 2.71 -1.38 -6.80
C LEU A 37 3.99 -0.89 -7.48
N PHE A 38 4.36 0.37 -7.26
CA PHE A 38 5.61 0.91 -7.77
C PHE A 38 6.83 0.16 -7.22
N MET A 39 6.86 -0.12 -5.92
CA MET A 39 7.94 -0.92 -5.30
C MET A 39 7.96 -2.37 -5.78
N ALA A 40 6.79 -2.99 -5.97
CA ALA A 40 6.68 -4.31 -6.56
C ALA A 40 7.26 -4.35 -7.98
N ALA A 41 7.03 -3.30 -8.78
CA ALA A 41 7.64 -3.17 -10.11
C ALA A 41 9.17 -3.05 -10.04
N LEU A 42 9.71 -2.26 -9.09
CA LEU A 42 11.16 -2.17 -8.88
C LEU A 42 11.77 -3.52 -8.48
N LEU A 43 11.12 -4.25 -7.57
CA LEU A 43 11.55 -5.61 -7.20
C LEU A 43 11.47 -6.58 -8.38
N ALA A 44 10.42 -6.48 -9.20
CA ALA A 44 10.27 -7.31 -10.40
C ALA A 44 11.41 -7.04 -11.41
N LEU A 45 11.76 -5.77 -11.61
CA LEU A 45 12.88 -5.37 -12.46
C LEU A 45 14.22 -5.88 -11.91
N ALA A 46 14.46 -5.71 -10.61
CA ALA A 46 15.66 -6.23 -9.96
C ALA A 46 15.73 -7.77 -10.08
N GLY A 47 14.64 -8.48 -9.78
CA GLY A 47 14.53 -9.92 -9.91
C GLY A 47 14.75 -10.41 -11.35
N ALA A 48 14.20 -9.72 -12.34
CA ALA A 48 14.42 -10.02 -13.76
C ALA A 48 15.88 -9.81 -14.16
N PHE A 49 16.51 -8.72 -13.70
CA PHE A 49 17.94 -8.48 -13.92
C PHE A 49 18.81 -9.60 -13.32
N PHE A 50 18.53 -10.02 -12.09
CA PHE A 50 19.23 -11.14 -11.45
C PHE A 50 18.98 -12.47 -12.16
N LEU A 51 17.79 -12.70 -12.70
CA LEU A 51 17.46 -13.90 -13.47
C LEU A 51 18.23 -13.96 -14.79
N VAL A 52 18.35 -12.83 -15.50
CA VAL A 52 19.21 -12.73 -16.70
C VAL A 52 20.68 -13.00 -16.36
N LYS A 53 21.13 -12.59 -15.18
CA LYS A 53 22.47 -12.88 -14.67
C LYS A 53 22.64 -14.29 -14.08
N GLN A 54 21.62 -15.15 -14.18
CA GLN A 54 21.62 -16.51 -13.61
C GLN A 54 21.92 -16.53 -12.10
N HIS A 55 21.60 -15.43 -11.39
CA HIS A 55 21.81 -15.35 -9.96
C HIS A 55 20.68 -16.07 -9.22
N HIS A 56 21.03 -16.85 -8.19
CA HIS A 56 20.06 -17.62 -7.40
C HIS A 56 19.02 -16.75 -6.64
N PHE A 57 19.23 -15.42 -6.59
CA PHE A 57 18.30 -14.46 -5.97
C PHE A 57 17.20 -13.97 -6.92
N GLY A 58 17.30 -14.23 -8.23
CA GLY A 58 16.27 -13.80 -9.19
C GLY A 58 14.89 -14.39 -8.91
N PRO A 59 14.75 -15.73 -8.82
CA PRO A 59 13.47 -16.37 -8.54
C PRO A 59 12.78 -15.93 -7.23
N PRO A 60 13.46 -15.84 -6.06
CA PRO A 60 12.79 -15.41 -4.83
C PRO A 60 12.31 -13.94 -4.90
N LEU A 61 13.11 -13.04 -5.47
CA LEU A 61 12.71 -11.64 -5.65
C LEU A 61 11.45 -11.50 -6.52
N LEU A 62 11.35 -12.27 -7.61
CA LEU A 62 10.17 -12.27 -8.48
C LEU A 62 8.92 -12.81 -7.78
N ARG A 63 9.06 -13.81 -6.91
CA ARG A 63 7.93 -14.32 -6.10
C ARG A 63 7.42 -13.27 -5.12
N VAL A 64 8.33 -12.58 -4.44
CA VAL A 64 7.98 -11.49 -3.51
C VAL A 64 7.30 -10.36 -4.28
N ALA A 65 7.87 -9.92 -5.40
CA ALA A 65 7.29 -8.90 -6.26
C ALA A 65 5.86 -9.26 -6.70
N ARG A 66 5.63 -10.51 -7.11
CA ARG A 66 4.29 -10.99 -7.49
C ARG A 66 3.31 -10.95 -6.32
N ARG A 67 3.69 -11.47 -5.14
CA ARG A 67 2.82 -11.45 -3.95
C ARG A 67 2.48 -10.02 -3.54
N LEU A 68 3.49 -9.14 -3.54
CA LEU A 68 3.33 -7.73 -3.22
C LEU A 68 2.38 -7.03 -4.19
N ALA A 69 2.55 -7.27 -5.50
CA ALA A 69 1.69 -6.71 -6.53
C ALA A 69 0.22 -7.12 -6.36
N ILE A 70 -0.05 -8.39 -6.04
CA ILE A 70 -1.41 -8.89 -5.79
C ILE A 70 -2.04 -8.18 -4.59
N VAL A 71 -1.31 -8.12 -3.46
CA VAL A 71 -1.81 -7.45 -2.24
C VAL A 71 -2.09 -5.98 -2.51
N CYS A 72 -1.18 -5.28 -3.18
CA CYS A 72 -1.36 -3.87 -3.49
C CYS A 72 -2.51 -3.64 -4.48
N ALA A 73 -2.69 -4.52 -5.48
CA ALA A 73 -3.80 -4.43 -6.42
C ALA A 73 -5.16 -4.56 -5.69
N VAL A 74 -5.27 -5.49 -4.73
CA VAL A 74 -6.47 -5.65 -3.92
C VAL A 74 -6.71 -4.41 -3.04
N LEU A 75 -5.67 -3.89 -2.40
CA LEU A 75 -5.76 -2.68 -1.58
C LEU A 75 -6.12 -1.42 -2.38
N ALA A 76 -5.78 -1.37 -3.68
CA ALA A 76 -6.11 -0.25 -4.55
C ALA A 76 -7.60 -0.25 -4.98
N LEU A 77 -8.31 -1.38 -4.88
CA LEU A 77 -9.68 -1.52 -5.38
C LEU A 77 -10.65 -0.45 -4.86
N PRO A 78 -10.71 -0.12 -3.56
CA PRO A 78 -11.65 0.90 -3.07
C PRO A 78 -11.43 2.27 -3.72
N GLY A 79 -10.16 2.68 -3.87
CA GLY A 79 -9.81 3.93 -4.54
C GLY A 79 -10.14 3.92 -6.03
N VAL A 80 -9.85 2.80 -6.73
CA VAL A 80 -10.21 2.65 -8.15
C VAL A 80 -11.72 2.71 -8.34
N LEU A 81 -12.51 2.02 -7.51
CA LEU A 81 -13.97 2.08 -7.57
C LEU A 81 -14.48 3.51 -7.31
N CYS A 82 -13.92 4.20 -6.32
CA CYS A 82 -14.20 5.61 -6.06
C CYS A 82 -13.95 6.47 -7.32
N ILE A 83 -12.81 6.30 -8.00
CA ILE A 83 -12.49 7.03 -9.24
C ILE A 83 -13.46 6.68 -10.39
N VAL A 84 -13.77 5.40 -10.57
CA VAL A 84 -14.63 4.93 -11.68
C VAL A 84 -16.06 5.45 -11.53
N PHE A 85 -16.61 5.46 -10.32
CA PHE A 85 -18.00 5.86 -10.08
C PHE A 85 -18.17 7.38 -9.86
N TRP A 86 -17.22 8.04 -9.19
CA TRP A 86 -17.34 9.46 -8.84
C TRP A 86 -16.40 10.39 -9.62
N GLY A 87 -15.53 9.86 -10.49
CA GLY A 87 -14.64 10.64 -11.34
C GLY A 87 -13.42 11.25 -10.61
N GLY A 88 -13.27 11.02 -9.31
CA GLY A 88 -12.19 11.56 -8.51
C GLY A 88 -12.10 10.92 -7.13
N LEU A 89 -10.96 11.09 -6.48
CA LEU A 89 -10.77 10.65 -5.11
C LEU A 89 -11.25 11.73 -4.13
N PRO A 90 -11.95 11.37 -3.04
CA PRO A 90 -12.32 12.32 -1.99
C PRO A 90 -11.07 12.97 -1.38
N SER A 91 -11.14 14.28 -1.13
CA SER A 91 -10.02 15.01 -0.51
C SER A 91 -9.76 14.50 0.90
N ALA A 92 -8.55 14.03 1.17
CA ALA A 92 -8.12 13.62 2.50
C ALA A 92 -7.85 14.80 3.45
N GLY A 93 -8.04 16.04 3.01
CA GLY A 93 -7.93 17.24 3.84
C GLY A 93 -6.53 17.39 4.46
N VAL A 94 -6.47 17.38 5.80
CA VAL A 94 -5.23 17.57 6.58
C VAL A 94 -4.39 16.30 6.67
N PHE A 95 -4.98 15.14 6.38
CA PHE A 95 -4.24 13.90 6.23
C PHE A 95 -3.56 13.98 4.86
N ASN A 96 -2.36 14.55 4.79
CA ASN A 96 -1.50 14.47 3.63
C ASN A 96 -0.21 13.80 4.06
N VAL A 97 -0.16 12.49 3.92
CA VAL A 97 1.05 11.72 4.20
C VAL A 97 2.02 11.97 3.05
N ASN A 98 3.20 12.51 3.37
CA ASN A 98 4.23 12.77 2.39
C ASN A 98 4.65 11.45 1.72
N SER A 99 4.81 11.45 0.38
CA SER A 99 5.16 10.28 -0.43
C SER A 99 6.40 9.53 0.09
N LEU A 100 7.34 10.27 0.70
CA LEU A 100 8.55 9.72 1.32
C LEU A 100 8.25 8.73 2.47
N GLY A 101 7.20 8.97 3.25
CA GLY A 101 6.78 8.06 4.32
C GLY A 101 6.30 6.71 3.79
N PHE A 102 5.53 6.74 2.69
CA PHE A 102 5.07 5.51 2.03
C PHE A 102 6.22 4.73 1.40
N ILE A 103 7.16 5.43 0.75
CA ILE A 103 8.36 4.82 0.16
C ILE A 103 9.21 4.13 1.23
N CYS A 104 9.47 4.78 2.36
CA CYS A 104 10.20 4.17 3.47
C CYS A 104 9.49 2.92 4.01
N ALA A 105 8.19 3.00 4.25
CA ALA A 105 7.40 1.86 4.75
C ALA A 105 7.46 0.66 3.79
N TRP A 106 7.24 0.90 2.49
CA TRP A 106 7.33 -0.17 1.50
C TRP A 106 8.74 -0.72 1.34
N SER A 107 9.78 0.11 1.48
CA SER A 107 11.17 -0.36 1.42
C SER A 107 11.48 -1.36 2.52
N LEU A 108 11.02 -1.10 3.75
CA LEU A 108 11.17 -2.03 4.88
C LEU A 108 10.39 -3.32 4.66
N ILE A 109 9.15 -3.22 4.17
CA ILE A 109 8.31 -4.38 3.84
C ILE A 109 8.98 -5.24 2.77
N CYS A 110 9.48 -4.62 1.70
CA CYS A 110 10.17 -5.30 0.61
C CYS A 110 11.43 -6.01 1.10
N LEU A 111 12.23 -5.35 1.94
CA LEU A 111 13.45 -5.92 2.50
C LEU A 111 13.15 -7.12 3.39
N HIS A 112 12.15 -7.01 4.26
CA HIS A 112 11.74 -8.09 5.15
C HIS A 112 11.25 -9.33 4.36
N PHE A 113 10.30 -9.16 3.43
CA PHE A 113 9.81 -10.28 2.63
C PHE A 113 10.88 -10.90 1.73
N SER A 114 11.79 -10.08 1.20
CA SER A 114 12.92 -10.60 0.40
C SER A 114 13.86 -11.44 1.26
N ALA A 115 14.18 -10.99 2.47
CA ALA A 115 15.02 -11.74 3.40
C ALA A 115 14.37 -13.06 3.82
N GLU A 116 13.07 -13.06 4.13
CA GLU A 116 12.34 -14.28 4.48
C GLU A 116 12.31 -15.29 3.32
N GLU A 117 11.98 -14.86 2.10
CA GLU A 117 11.89 -15.76 0.94
C GLU A 117 13.27 -16.33 0.55
N ILE A 118 14.34 -15.55 0.71
CA ILE A 118 15.72 -16.03 0.52
C ILE A 118 16.07 -17.09 1.56
N ASN A 119 15.79 -16.82 2.84
CA ASN A 119 16.06 -17.76 3.94
C ASN A 119 15.27 -19.08 3.77
N HIS A 120 14.01 -18.98 3.35
CA HIS A 120 13.20 -20.15 3.00
C HIS A 120 13.76 -20.94 1.82
N SER A 121 14.30 -20.25 0.81
CA SER A 121 14.91 -20.92 -0.35
C SER A 121 16.21 -21.65 0.03
N GLN A 122 17.00 -21.09 0.95
CA GLN A 122 18.25 -21.72 1.43
C GLN A 122 17.99 -22.96 2.29
N THR A 123 17.09 -22.87 3.26
CA THR A 123 16.72 -24.00 4.13
C THR A 123 16.15 -25.21 3.35
N SER A 124 15.44 -24.97 2.25
CA SER A 124 14.98 -26.05 1.36
C SER A 124 16.11 -26.76 0.59
N SER A 125 17.25 -26.11 0.40
CA SER A 125 18.43 -26.70 -0.27
C SER A 125 19.29 -27.54 0.67
N ASP A 126 19.31 -27.22 1.97
CA ASP A 126 20.13 -27.93 2.97
C ASP A 126 19.49 -29.27 3.43
N SER A 127 18.23 -29.50 3.06
CA SER A 127 17.45 -30.69 3.45
C SER A 127 17.41 -31.80 2.37
N THR A 128 18.14 -31.61 1.27
CA THR A 128 18.33 -32.57 0.16
C THR A 128 19.79 -32.94 0.01
#